data_AF-A0A6M2E6A7-F1
#
_entry.id   AF-A0A6M2E6A7-F1
#
_cell.length_a   1.000
_cell.length_b   1.000
_cell.length_c   1.000
_cell.angle_alpha   90.00
_cell.angle_beta   90.00
_cell.angle_gamma   90.00
#
_symmetry.space_group_name_H-M   'P 1'
#
loop_
_entity.id
_entity.type
_entity.pdbx_description
1 polymer ?
#
loop_
_entity_poly.entity_id
_entity_poly.type
_entity_poly.pdbx_seq_one_letter_code
_entity_poly.pdbx_strand_id
1 'polypeptide(L)'
;MKPRHLLATYFLLLSICPAVLSGLRTKRIRRSVTLSSPKTDSKAHRRRPFYIIGHMVNSLEEVDDFLQKGSNALEADIEFAEDGTVLGTFHGTPCDCFRGCLKRETILDYLEHVRNVASLPDSKFRGKMNLLLLDLK
;
A
#
# COMPACT_ATOMS: atom_id res chain seq x y z
N MET A 1 -19.99 -49.34 -2.91
CA MET A 1 -19.17 -48.92 -4.07
C MET A 1 -18.67 -47.50 -3.82
N LYS A 2 -17.36 -47.30 -3.84
CA LYS A 2 -16.66 -46.01 -3.70
C LYS A 2 -16.29 -45.50 -5.10
N PRO A 3 -16.17 -44.17 -5.27
CA PRO A 3 -15.11 -43.58 -6.08
C PRO A 3 -14.38 -42.54 -5.20
N ARG A 4 -13.19 -42.75 -4.61
CA ARG A 4 -11.86 -42.91 -5.24
C ARG A 4 -11.79 -42.18 -6.58
N HIS A 5 -11.45 -40.88 -6.59
CA HIS A 5 -10.65 -40.22 -7.65
C HIS A 5 -10.44 -38.70 -7.43
N LEU A 6 -11.05 -38.04 -6.43
CA LEU A 6 -10.84 -36.60 -6.21
C LEU A 6 -9.64 -36.26 -5.29
N LEU A 7 -8.58 -37.06 -5.33
CA LEU A 7 -7.30 -36.81 -4.64
C LEU A 7 -6.15 -36.57 -5.63
N ALA A 8 -6.45 -36.49 -6.94
CA ALA A 8 -5.46 -36.48 -8.02
C ALA A 8 -5.26 -35.12 -8.71
N THR A 9 -5.74 -34.01 -8.14
CA THR A 9 -5.39 -32.64 -8.60
C THR A 9 -4.51 -31.88 -7.61
N TYR A 10 -4.09 -32.56 -6.54
CA TYR A 10 -3.13 -32.09 -5.53
C TYR A 10 -1.67 -32.06 -6.03
N PHE A 11 -1.37 -32.36 -7.30
CA PHE A 11 0.01 -32.68 -7.72
C PHE A 11 0.56 -31.95 -8.97
N LEU A 12 -0.06 -30.85 -9.44
CA LEU A 12 0.42 -30.16 -10.66
C LEU A 12 0.59 -28.62 -10.57
N LEU A 13 0.53 -28.02 -9.38
CA LEU A 13 0.88 -26.59 -9.18
C LEU A 13 2.06 -26.38 -8.21
N LEU A 14 2.86 -27.42 -7.99
CA LEU A 14 4.13 -27.37 -7.26
C LEU A 14 5.31 -27.41 -8.24
N SER A 15 5.42 -26.36 -9.04
CA SER A 15 6.56 -26.00 -9.88
C SER A 15 6.25 -24.57 -10.34
N ILE A 16 7.01 -23.51 -10.08
CA ILE A 16 8.44 -23.33 -9.91
C ILE A 16 8.62 -22.00 -9.14
N CYS A 17 9.22 -22.02 -7.95
CA CYS A 17 10.14 -20.96 -7.49
C CYS A 17 10.84 -21.44 -6.20
N PRO A 18 12.02 -22.08 -6.27
CA PRO A 18 12.74 -22.51 -5.07
C PRO A 18 13.71 -21.41 -4.63
N ALA A 19 13.68 -21.05 -3.34
CA ALA A 19 14.84 -20.50 -2.64
C ALA A 19 14.76 -20.76 -1.13
N VAL A 20 15.35 -21.91 -0.75
CA VAL A 20 16.25 -22.13 0.39
C VAL A 20 15.74 -21.89 1.81
N LEU A 21 15.56 -23.04 2.48
CA LEU A 21 15.54 -23.27 3.92
C LEU A 21 16.80 -22.74 4.64
N SER A 22 16.56 -22.24 5.86
CA SER A 22 17.31 -22.54 7.10
C SER A 22 18.78 -22.15 7.22
N GLY A 23 19.02 -21.30 8.22
CA GLY A 23 20.01 -21.63 9.25
C GLY A 23 21.33 -20.88 9.18
N LEU A 24 21.39 -19.72 9.83
CA LEU A 24 22.63 -19.25 10.46
C LEU A 24 22.32 -18.71 11.86
N ARG A 25 22.49 -19.60 12.85
CA ARG A 25 22.60 -19.25 14.26
C ARG A 25 24.01 -18.70 14.48
N THR A 26 24.15 -17.38 14.37
CA THR A 26 25.44 -16.71 14.60
C THR A 26 25.78 -16.72 16.09
N LYS A 27 26.91 -17.34 16.42
CA LYS A 27 27.53 -17.31 17.75
C LYS A 27 27.73 -15.85 18.18
N ARG A 28 27.34 -15.53 19.42
CA ARG A 28 27.64 -14.26 20.09
C ARG A 28 29.16 -14.17 20.30
N ILE A 29 29.84 -13.48 19.39
CA ILE A 29 31.24 -13.07 19.55
C ILE A 29 31.25 -11.85 20.50
N ARG A 30 31.85 -11.99 21.69
CA ARG A 30 32.22 -10.84 22.54
C ARG A 30 33.30 -10.05 21.80
N ARG A 31 32.94 -8.90 21.22
CA ARG A 31 33.92 -7.93 20.73
C ARG A 31 34.47 -7.13 21.92
N SER A 32 35.79 -7.19 22.08
CA SER A 32 36.54 -6.25 22.90
C SER A 32 36.33 -4.84 22.35
N VAL A 33 35.85 -3.93 23.20
CA VAL A 33 35.69 -2.51 22.87
C VAL A 33 37.07 -1.88 22.95
N THR A 34 37.72 -1.71 21.81
CA THR A 34 38.78 -0.69 21.67
C THR A 34 38.09 0.62 21.35
N LEU A 35 38.11 1.54 22.31
CA LEU A 35 37.63 2.92 22.19
C LEU A 35 38.56 3.69 21.25
N SER A 36 38.43 3.49 19.94
CA SER A 36 38.96 4.43 18.96
C SER A 36 37.94 5.56 18.80
N SER A 37 38.35 6.76 19.16
CA SER A 37 37.59 8.01 19.02
C SER A 37 36.90 8.10 17.64
N PRO A 38 35.59 8.39 17.56
CA PRO A 38 34.91 8.48 16.29
C PRO A 38 35.38 9.73 15.55
N LYS A 39 36.12 9.52 14.46
CA LYS A 39 36.31 10.54 13.44
C LYS A 39 34.93 10.97 12.96
N THR A 40 34.61 12.24 13.16
CA THR A 40 33.36 12.86 12.72
C THR A 40 33.34 12.97 11.20
N ASP A 41 32.94 11.90 10.53
CA ASP A 41 32.56 11.95 9.13
C ASP A 41 31.04 12.24 9.06
N SER A 42 30.67 13.49 9.31
CA SER A 42 29.27 13.92 9.39
C SER A 42 28.77 14.48 8.06
N LYS A 43 29.01 13.78 6.95
CA LYS A 43 28.08 13.90 5.81
C LYS A 43 26.84 13.09 6.16
N ALA A 44 25.88 13.72 6.83
CA ALA A 44 24.57 13.13 7.07
C ALA A 44 24.02 12.64 5.72
N HIS A 45 23.94 11.32 5.52
CA HIS A 45 23.44 10.73 4.29
C HIS A 45 21.97 11.12 4.13
N ARG A 46 21.70 12.18 3.36
CA ARG A 46 20.34 12.58 2.99
C ARG A 46 19.78 11.49 2.07
N ARG A 47 18.94 10.61 2.62
CA ARG A 47 18.25 9.57 1.84
C ARG A 47 17.24 10.23 0.90
N ARG A 48 17.03 9.67 -0.29
CA ARG A 48 15.98 10.11 -1.22
C ARG A 48 14.61 9.83 -0.59
N PRO A 49 13.69 10.82 -0.50
CA PRO A 49 12.32 10.58 -0.07
C PRO A 49 11.53 9.84 -1.16
N PHE A 50 10.54 9.05 -0.75
CA PHE A 50 9.65 8.31 -1.65
C PHE A 50 8.19 8.56 -1.30
N TYR A 51 7.34 8.63 -2.32
CA TYR A 51 5.90 8.51 -2.18
C TYR A 51 5.50 7.06 -2.48
N ILE A 52 4.82 6.44 -1.53
CA ILE A 52 4.20 5.13 -1.64
C ILE A 52 2.72 5.41 -1.89
N ILE A 53 2.36 5.43 -3.18
CA ILE A 53 1.05 5.82 -3.65
C ILE A 53 0.16 4.59 -3.71
N GLY A 54 -0.92 4.58 -2.91
CA GLY A 54 -1.98 3.57 -3.05
C GLY A 54 -2.74 3.79 -4.35
N HIS A 55 -2.83 2.75 -5.18
CA HIS A 55 -3.46 2.80 -6.51
C HIS A 55 -4.96 2.48 -6.45
N MET A 56 -5.79 3.23 -7.17
CA MET A 56 -7.23 3.06 -7.36
C MET A 56 -7.96 3.02 -6.02
N VAL A 57 -7.75 4.04 -5.17
CA VAL A 57 -8.31 4.15 -3.83
C VAL A 57 -9.61 4.95 -3.92
N ASN A 58 -10.70 4.29 -4.30
CA ASN A 58 -11.94 4.95 -4.70
C ASN A 58 -13.06 4.84 -3.67
N SER A 59 -12.82 4.19 -2.52
CA SER A 59 -13.76 4.21 -1.38
C SER A 59 -13.16 4.62 -0.05
N LEU A 60 -14.02 5.00 0.89
CA LEU A 60 -13.61 5.41 2.24
C LEU A 60 -12.86 4.28 2.97
N GLU A 61 -13.33 3.04 2.80
CA GLU A 61 -12.69 1.84 3.33
C GLU A 61 -11.27 1.65 2.75
N GLU A 62 -11.10 1.89 1.44
CA GLU A 62 -9.80 1.78 0.80
C GLU A 62 -8.82 2.87 1.29
N VAL A 63 -9.31 4.09 1.54
CA VAL A 63 -8.49 5.15 2.16
C VAL A 63 -7.90 4.65 3.49
N ASP A 64 -8.74 4.10 4.37
CA ASP A 64 -8.28 3.60 5.66
C ASP A 64 -7.34 2.40 5.54
N ASP A 65 -7.65 1.45 4.67
CA ASP A 65 -6.86 0.23 4.45
C ASP A 65 -5.46 0.54 3.90
N PHE A 66 -5.35 1.37 2.85
CA PHE A 66 -4.08 1.71 2.24
C PHE A 66 -3.18 2.54 3.16
N LEU A 67 -3.76 3.49 3.91
CA LEU A 67 -3.03 4.26 4.90
C LEU A 67 -2.59 3.39 6.09
N GLN A 68 -3.43 2.44 6.52
CA GLN A 68 -3.07 1.48 7.57
C GLN A 68 -1.96 0.52 7.13
N LYS A 69 -1.89 0.17 5.85
CA LYS A 69 -0.82 -0.64 5.24
C LYS A 69 0.48 0.12 5.00
N GLY A 70 0.49 1.44 5.20
CA GLY A 70 1.70 2.27 5.17
C GLY A 70 1.88 3.14 3.93
N SER A 71 0.84 3.29 3.09
CA SER A 71 0.87 4.30 2.03
C SER A 71 0.99 5.69 2.64
N ASN A 72 1.81 6.55 2.02
CA ASN A 72 1.95 7.95 2.43
C ASN A 72 1.36 8.93 1.39
N ALA A 73 0.78 8.37 0.33
CA ALA A 73 0.06 9.05 -0.72
C ALA A 73 -1.04 8.12 -1.23
N LEU A 74 -2.10 8.69 -1.78
CA LEU A 74 -3.20 7.93 -2.40
C LEU A 74 -3.46 8.50 -3.79
N GLU A 75 -3.91 7.64 -4.69
CA GLU A 75 -4.45 7.99 -5.99
C GLU A 75 -5.92 7.58 -6.05
N ALA A 76 -6.77 8.45 -6.59
CA ALA A 76 -8.20 8.21 -6.78
C ALA A 76 -8.64 8.68 -8.16
N ASP A 77 -9.44 7.86 -8.82
CA ASP A 77 -10.03 8.14 -10.13
C ASP A 77 -11.26 9.02 -9.95
N ILE A 78 -11.31 10.15 -10.66
CA ILE A 78 -12.43 11.09 -10.62
C ILE A 78 -13.31 10.90 -11.84
N GLU A 79 -14.57 10.54 -11.59
CA GLU A 79 -15.60 10.38 -12.61
C GLU A 79 -16.34 11.70 -12.85
N PHE A 80 -16.56 12.00 -14.12
CA PHE A 80 -17.30 13.17 -14.58
C PHE A 80 -18.57 12.76 -15.32
N ALA A 81 -19.61 13.56 -15.17
CA ALA A 81 -20.76 13.53 -16.07
C ALA A 81 -20.39 14.12 -17.44
N GLU A 82 -21.25 13.92 -18.44
CA GLU A 82 -21.04 14.46 -19.81
C GLU A 82 -20.91 15.99 -19.85
N ASP A 83 -21.46 16.70 -18.86
CA ASP A 83 -21.36 18.15 -18.73
C ASP A 83 -20.12 18.64 -17.97
N GLY A 84 -19.23 17.71 -17.55
CA GLY A 84 -18.03 18.00 -16.77
C GLY A 84 -18.28 18.18 -15.27
N THR A 85 -19.49 17.91 -14.78
CA THR A 85 -19.76 17.87 -13.34
C THR A 85 -19.05 16.68 -12.72
N VAL A 86 -18.29 16.92 -11.64
CA VAL A 86 -17.67 15.83 -10.87
C VAL A 86 -18.75 15.03 -10.16
N LEU A 87 -18.82 13.73 -10.44
CA LEU A 87 -19.75 12.81 -9.78
C LEU A 87 -19.14 12.28 -8.48
N GLY A 88 -17.91 11.79 -8.55
CA GLY A 88 -17.30 11.09 -7.43
C GLY A 88 -16.03 10.37 -7.80
N THR A 89 -15.66 9.43 -6.93
CA THR A 89 -14.54 8.53 -7.18
C THR A 89 -15.03 7.25 -7.82
N PHE A 90 -14.56 6.91 -9.02
CA PHE A 90 -14.93 5.65 -9.68
C PHE A 90 -13.99 5.35 -10.85
N HIS A 91 -13.50 4.11 -10.90
CA HIS A 91 -12.67 3.62 -12.01
C HIS A 91 -13.51 2.90 -13.08
N GLY A 92 -14.32 1.91 -12.66
CA GLY A 92 -15.02 1.01 -13.58
C GLY A 92 -14.13 -0.11 -14.14
N THR A 93 -14.70 -0.97 -14.99
CA THR A 93 -13.97 -2.09 -15.61
C THR A 93 -13.47 -1.73 -17.01
N PRO A 94 -12.31 -2.22 -17.45
CA PRO A 94 -11.38 -3.12 -16.74
C PRO A 94 -10.47 -2.36 -15.75
N CYS A 95 -9.95 -3.06 -14.74
CA CYS A 95 -8.90 -2.54 -13.84
C CYS A 95 -7.83 -3.62 -13.54
N ASP A 96 -6.86 -3.28 -12.69
CA ASP A 96 -5.79 -4.18 -12.23
C ASP A 96 -6.31 -5.57 -11.80
N CYS A 97 -5.55 -6.61 -12.11
CA CYS A 97 -5.93 -7.99 -11.81
C CYS A 97 -6.25 -8.19 -10.32
N PHE A 98 -7.36 -8.89 -10.04
CA PHE A 98 -7.83 -9.24 -8.70
C PHE A 98 -8.20 -8.04 -7.80
N ARG A 99 -8.41 -6.84 -8.37
CA ARG A 99 -8.97 -5.68 -7.67
C ARG A 99 -10.49 -5.59 -7.86
N GLY A 100 -11.17 -5.05 -6.86
CA GLY A 100 -12.58 -4.66 -6.99
C GLY A 100 -12.70 -3.31 -7.68
N CYS A 101 -12.99 -3.29 -8.98
CA CYS A 101 -13.00 -2.05 -9.79
C CYS A 101 -14.23 -1.16 -9.59
N LEU A 102 -15.26 -1.67 -8.89
CA LEU A 102 -16.59 -1.06 -8.87
C LEU A 102 -16.87 -0.22 -7.61
N LYS A 103 -15.89 -0.12 -6.71
CA LYS A 103 -15.98 0.73 -5.53
C LYS A 103 -16.05 2.20 -5.95
N ARG A 104 -16.86 2.97 -5.24
CA ARG A 104 -17.13 4.38 -5.53
C ARG A 104 -17.59 5.14 -4.30
N GLU A 105 -17.44 6.45 -4.34
CA GLU A 105 -17.99 7.39 -3.36
C GLU A 105 -18.40 8.70 -4.04
N THR A 106 -19.24 9.50 -3.39
CA THR A 106 -19.44 10.87 -3.84
C THR A 106 -18.15 11.68 -3.61
N ILE A 107 -17.92 12.70 -4.43
CA ILE A 107 -16.69 13.51 -4.28
C ILE A 107 -16.62 14.22 -2.92
N LEU A 108 -17.77 14.62 -2.37
CA LEU A 108 -17.84 15.30 -1.08
C LEU A 108 -17.46 14.34 0.05
N ASP A 109 -18.07 13.16 0.10
CA ASP A 109 -17.80 12.16 1.14
C ASP A 109 -16.33 11.72 1.09
N TYR A 110 -15.79 11.50 -0.12
CA TYR A 110 -14.40 11.10 -0.30
C TYR A 110 -13.41 12.15 0.23
N LEU A 111 -13.55 13.41 -0.21
CA LEU A 111 -12.64 14.49 0.21
C LEU A 111 -12.81 14.85 1.70
N GLU A 112 -14.03 14.79 2.23
CA GLU A 112 -14.28 15.00 3.65
C GLU A 112 -13.63 13.90 4.50
N HIS A 113 -13.74 12.64 4.10
CA HIS A 113 -13.07 11.54 4.79
C HIS A 113 -11.55 11.68 4.75
N VAL A 114 -10.97 11.97 3.59
CA VAL A 114 -9.52 12.22 3.45
C VAL A 114 -9.07 13.35 4.39
N ARG A 115 -9.81 14.47 4.43
CA ARG A 115 -9.55 15.57 5.38
C ARG A 115 -9.59 15.08 6.83
N ASN A 116 -10.61 14.31 7.17
CA ASN A 116 -10.85 13.84 8.54
C ASN A 116 -9.74 12.90 9.03
N VAL A 117 -9.23 12.02 8.16
CA VAL A 117 -8.24 11.02 8.55
C VAL A 117 -6.78 11.49 8.42
N ALA A 118 -6.51 12.50 7.58
CA ALA A 118 -5.15 12.96 7.30
C ALA A 118 -4.80 14.35 7.87
N SER A 119 -5.78 15.23 8.13
CA SER A 119 -5.51 16.66 8.41
C SER A 119 -6.00 17.15 9.77
N LEU A 120 -7.04 16.55 10.35
CA LEU A 120 -7.55 17.00 11.64
C LEU A 120 -6.55 16.77 12.79
N PRO A 121 -6.57 17.60 13.86
CA PRO A 121 -5.57 17.54 14.94
C PRO A 121 -5.35 16.15 15.56
N ASP A 122 -6.43 15.39 15.76
CA ASP A 122 -6.42 14.07 16.40
C ASP A 122 -6.57 12.92 15.38
N SER A 123 -6.37 13.20 14.09
CA SER A 123 -6.55 12.20 13.04
C SER A 123 -5.47 11.13 13.04
N LYS A 124 -5.88 9.88 12.80
CA LYS A 124 -5.04 8.67 12.86
C LYS A 124 -3.81 8.73 11.93
N PHE A 125 -3.94 9.43 10.80
CA PHE A 125 -2.90 9.52 9.77
C PHE A 125 -2.34 10.93 9.59
N ARG A 126 -2.56 11.83 10.57
CA ARG A 126 -1.93 13.14 10.58
C ARG A 126 -0.42 13.06 10.40
N GLY A 127 0.10 13.76 9.40
CA GLY A 127 1.53 13.77 9.05
C GLY A 127 2.06 12.47 8.44
N LYS A 128 1.19 11.49 8.15
CA LYS A 128 1.55 10.23 7.46
C LYS A 128 1.13 10.24 6.00
N MET A 129 -0.04 10.79 5.68
CA MET A 129 -0.46 11.06 4.30
C MET A 129 -0.04 12.46 3.89
N ASN A 130 0.72 12.58 2.80
CA ASN A 130 1.33 13.84 2.35
C ASN A 130 0.91 14.26 0.93
N LEU A 131 0.23 13.38 0.19
CA LEU A 131 -0.17 13.62 -1.20
C LEU A 131 -1.47 12.90 -1.49
N LEU A 132 -2.38 13.59 -2.16
CA LEU A 132 -3.52 13.00 -2.86
C LEU A 132 -3.34 13.29 -4.34
N LEU A 133 -3.29 12.25 -5.16
CA LEU A 133 -3.24 12.33 -6.62
C LEU A 133 -4.65 12.09 -7.14
N LEU A 134 -5.18 13.03 -7.92
CA LEU A 134 -6.49 12.90 -8.54
C LEU A 134 -6.28 12.54 -10.01
N ASP A 135 -6.69 11.35 -10.40
CA ASP A 135 -6.68 10.90 -11.80
C ASP A 135 -8.01 11.33 -12.45
N LEU A 136 -7.98 12.43 -13.19
CA LEU A 136 -9.17 13.04 -13.79
C LEU A 136 -9.49 12.35 -15.12
N LYS A 137 -10.66 11.72 -15.23
CA LYS A 137 -11.08 10.94 -16.41
C LYS A 137 -11.85 11.76 -17.45
#